data_AF-A0AAE2YFR0-F1
#
_entry.id   AF-A0AAE2YFR0-F1
#
_cell.length_a   1.000
_cell.length_b   1.000
_cell.length_c   1.000
_cell.angle_alpha   90.00
_cell.angle_beta   90.00
_cell.angle_gamma   90.00
#
_symmetry.space_group_name_H-M   'P 1'
#
loop_
_entity.id
_entity.type
_entity.pdbx_description
1 polymer ?
#
loop_
_entity_poly.entity_id
_entity_poly.type
_entity_poly.pdbx_seq_one_letter_code
_entity_poly.pdbx_strand_id
1 'polypeptide(L)'
;MSSGRFASYVEDVRKVVLDFFISAVEFMDHFIPPGTVVQGEVVQNLTERLKQWNIMDEALLLAKDYFQLVHDTCVILSRLLSLLEGAASDPRPRLTMDPESAKLFLRGLMDEATLRFDELVNMVWERAVRLSSTMAPISGGVAVRIKDEVIREIREWVGKASIVIDAYSRAIKAGGEDELVEAVLVMLSGLRLLLEGLKRISSLFRLEPDPTELPLDKLQEIISAVSLTLPEVKRGLEARLNIHQYVVSTLFHMLRVLHGSEKASELLNWLIRESAQSRGWKAAQSLLPEDVNLEELRVGLVIARTNLEDSLRELDHFKRVTEMLSILLNSVDFPLLRNLCEREKEVVSRVESFIRQALMIVRDASIKVYMAMEELKLLRGSG
;
A
#
# COMPACT_ATOMS: atom_id res chain seq x y z
N MET A 1 14.16 -43.29 40.79
CA MET A 1 13.19 -42.20 41.06
C MET A 1 13.12 -41.15 39.92
N SER A 2 13.52 -41.49 38.69
CA SER A 2 13.72 -40.53 37.57
C SER A 2 12.62 -40.51 36.49
N SER A 3 11.69 -41.48 36.47
CA SER A 3 10.64 -41.55 35.43
C SER A 3 9.57 -40.46 35.52
N GLY A 4 9.25 -39.99 36.73
CA GLY A 4 8.24 -38.95 36.96
C GLY A 4 8.66 -37.56 36.49
N ARG A 5 9.96 -37.23 36.55
CA ARG A 5 10.48 -35.94 36.05
C ARG A 5 10.50 -35.89 34.53
N PHE A 6 10.94 -36.96 33.88
CA PHE A 6 10.93 -37.05 32.43
C PHE A 6 9.51 -36.93 31.84
N ALA A 7 8.53 -37.65 32.42
CA ALA A 7 7.13 -37.55 32.02
C ALA A 7 6.57 -36.12 32.17
N SER A 8 6.93 -35.41 33.25
CA SER A 8 6.58 -34.00 33.44
C SER A 8 7.17 -33.10 32.34
N TYR A 9 8.43 -33.32 31.96
CA TYR A 9 9.06 -32.52 30.90
C TYR A 9 8.44 -32.77 29.52
N VAL A 10 8.05 -34.00 29.20
CA VAL A 10 7.37 -34.31 27.93
C VAL A 10 6.00 -33.61 27.87
N GLU A 11 5.25 -33.62 28.96
CA GLU A 11 3.96 -32.91 29.03
C GLU A 11 4.14 -31.40 28.90
N ASP A 12 5.17 -30.83 29.55
CA ASP A 12 5.51 -29.41 29.39
C ASP A 12 5.89 -29.06 27.95
N VAL A 13 6.61 -29.94 27.24
CA VAL A 13 6.94 -29.76 25.82
C VAL A 13 5.67 -29.80 24.95
N ARG A 14 4.76 -30.75 25.19
CA ARG A 14 3.48 -30.84 24.47
C ARG A 14 2.65 -29.58 24.65
N LYS A 15 2.54 -29.08 25.88
CA LYS A 15 1.81 -27.85 26.19
C LYS A 15 2.36 -26.65 25.42
N VAL A 16 3.69 -26.51 25.36
CA VAL A 16 4.31 -25.37 24.65
C VAL A 16 4.15 -25.48 23.14
N VAL A 17 4.20 -26.70 22.57
CA VAL A 17 3.90 -26.93 21.15
C VAL A 17 2.44 -26.58 20.84
N LEU A 18 1.51 -26.90 21.73
CA LEU A 18 0.11 -26.51 21.61
C LEU A 18 -0.05 -24.98 21.66
N ASP A 19 0.59 -24.31 22.63
CA ASP A 19 0.55 -22.85 22.76
C ASP A 19 1.07 -22.17 21.48
N PHE A 20 2.11 -22.74 20.85
CA PHE A 20 2.61 -22.28 19.55
C PHE A 20 1.55 -22.39 18.45
N PHE A 21 0.89 -23.55 18.30
CA PHE A 21 -0.15 -23.73 17.28
C PHE A 21 -1.38 -22.85 17.53
N ILE A 22 -1.78 -22.67 18.79
CA ILE A 22 -2.86 -21.77 19.16
C ILE A 22 -2.50 -20.33 18.76
N SER A 23 -1.31 -19.86 19.12
CA SER A 23 -0.85 -18.51 18.75
C SER A 23 -0.79 -18.33 17.23
N ALA A 24 -0.38 -19.36 16.49
CA ALA A 24 -0.36 -19.34 15.04
C ALA A 24 -1.76 -19.35 14.40
N VAL A 25 -2.72 -20.06 15.00
CA VAL A 25 -4.14 -20.01 14.61
C VAL A 25 -4.71 -18.63 14.88
N GLU A 26 -4.46 -18.06 16.06
CA GLU A 26 -4.87 -16.69 16.39
C GLU A 26 -4.30 -15.71 15.37
N PHE A 27 -3.03 -15.86 15.00
CA PHE A 27 -2.45 -15.12 13.88
C PHE A 27 -3.27 -15.35 12.61
N MET A 28 -3.40 -16.59 12.11
CA MET A 28 -4.11 -16.92 10.85
C MET A 28 -5.56 -16.42 10.79
N ASP A 29 -6.31 -16.46 11.89
CA ASP A 29 -7.68 -15.95 11.97
C ASP A 29 -7.75 -14.43 11.73
N HIS A 30 -6.69 -13.70 12.07
CA HIS A 30 -6.54 -12.29 11.70
C HIS A 30 -6.13 -12.11 10.23
N PHE A 31 -5.48 -13.13 9.63
CA PHE A 31 -5.12 -13.13 8.20
C PHE A 31 -6.22 -13.65 7.28
N ILE A 32 -7.21 -14.36 7.78
CA ILE A 32 -8.24 -14.97 6.94
C ILE A 32 -9.59 -14.51 7.48
N PRO A 33 -10.31 -13.61 6.76
CA PRO A 33 -11.62 -13.17 7.20
C PRO A 33 -12.54 -14.38 7.47
N PRO A 34 -13.34 -14.33 8.55
CA PRO A 34 -14.30 -15.39 8.83
C PRO A 34 -15.23 -15.64 7.64
N GLY A 35 -15.43 -16.90 7.27
CA GLY A 35 -16.30 -17.27 6.15
C GLY A 35 -15.63 -17.20 4.77
N THR A 36 -14.32 -16.98 4.70
CA THR A 36 -13.56 -17.08 3.45
C THR A 36 -13.58 -18.53 2.95
N VAL A 37 -14.17 -18.77 1.78
CA VAL A 37 -14.13 -20.08 1.13
C VAL A 37 -12.75 -20.27 0.51
N VAL A 38 -11.87 -20.98 1.20
CA VAL A 38 -10.54 -21.33 0.67
C VAL A 38 -10.69 -22.49 -0.32
N GLN A 39 -10.78 -22.19 -1.61
CA GLN A 39 -10.62 -23.18 -2.68
C GLN A 39 -9.17 -23.13 -3.18
N GLY A 40 -8.43 -24.25 -3.11
CA GLY A 40 -7.05 -24.35 -3.59
C GLY A 40 -5.96 -24.07 -2.55
N GLU A 41 -4.72 -23.89 -3.01
CA GLU A 41 -3.55 -23.64 -2.17
C GLU A 41 -3.51 -22.20 -1.62
N VAL A 42 -2.93 -22.04 -0.43
CA VAL A 42 -2.75 -20.81 0.38
C VAL A 42 -2.33 -19.56 -0.42
N VAL A 43 -1.66 -19.77 -1.55
CA VAL A 43 -1.14 -18.74 -2.47
C VAL A 43 -2.26 -17.86 -3.08
N GLN A 44 -3.45 -18.41 -3.34
CA GLN A 44 -4.54 -17.60 -3.93
C GLN A 44 -5.17 -16.61 -2.93
N ASN A 45 -5.26 -16.93 -1.64
CA ASN A 45 -5.74 -15.98 -0.61
C ASN A 45 -4.74 -14.84 -0.34
N LEU A 46 -3.44 -15.12 -0.45
CA LEU A 46 -2.40 -14.08 -0.43
C LEU A 46 -2.59 -13.09 -1.59
N THR A 47 -3.04 -13.58 -2.76
CA THR A 47 -3.29 -12.76 -3.96
C THR A 47 -4.39 -11.72 -3.74
N GLU A 48 -5.45 -12.05 -2.99
CA GLU A 48 -6.53 -11.10 -2.67
C GLU A 48 -6.12 -10.02 -1.66
N ARG A 49 -5.19 -10.34 -0.75
CA ARG A 49 -4.58 -9.34 0.13
C ARG A 49 -3.57 -8.47 -0.62
N LEU A 50 -2.81 -9.04 -1.55
CA LEU A 50 -1.95 -8.28 -2.47
C LEU A 50 -2.77 -7.27 -3.31
N LYS A 51 -4.02 -7.58 -3.68
CA LYS A 51 -4.91 -6.62 -4.36
C LYS A 51 -5.20 -5.37 -3.52
N GLN A 52 -5.41 -5.49 -2.21
CA GLN A 52 -5.61 -4.32 -1.34
C GLN A 52 -4.36 -3.44 -1.26
N TRP A 53 -3.18 -4.02 -1.49
CA TRP A 53 -1.91 -3.30 -1.45
C TRP A 53 -1.60 -2.61 -2.77
N ASN A 54 -2.03 -3.22 -3.88
CA ASN A 54 -2.08 -2.53 -5.16
C ASN A 54 -2.95 -1.27 -5.07
N ILE A 55 -4.02 -1.26 -4.26
CA ILE A 55 -4.82 -0.04 -4.05
C ILE A 55 -3.99 1.06 -3.39
N MET A 56 -3.17 0.73 -2.38
CA MET A 56 -2.34 1.73 -1.70
C MET A 56 -1.23 2.29 -2.61
N ASP A 57 -0.54 1.42 -3.36
CA ASP A 57 0.45 1.87 -4.35
C ASP A 57 -0.20 2.72 -5.45
N GLU A 58 -1.29 2.25 -6.05
CA GLU A 58 -2.04 2.99 -7.08
C GLU A 58 -2.60 4.32 -6.55
N ALA A 59 -3.05 4.38 -5.31
CA ALA A 59 -3.55 5.62 -4.70
C ALA A 59 -2.43 6.64 -4.47
N LEU A 60 -1.23 6.22 -4.04
CA LEU A 60 -0.08 7.11 -3.91
C LEU A 60 0.48 7.53 -5.26
N LEU A 61 0.51 6.62 -6.23
CA LEU A 61 0.86 6.90 -7.61
C LEU A 61 -0.10 7.91 -8.23
N LEU A 62 -1.41 7.73 -8.06
CA LEU A 62 -2.42 8.70 -8.48
C LEU A 62 -2.20 10.03 -7.78
N ALA A 63 -2.06 10.03 -6.46
CA ALA A 63 -1.84 11.23 -5.66
C ALA A 63 -0.65 12.03 -6.21
N LYS A 64 0.52 11.39 -6.38
CA LYS A 64 1.72 12.04 -6.91
C LYS A 64 1.46 12.77 -8.22
N ASP A 65 0.95 12.05 -9.22
CA ASP A 65 0.77 12.61 -10.56
C ASP A 65 -0.35 13.65 -10.58
N TYR A 66 -1.40 13.43 -9.79
CA TYR A 66 -2.50 14.37 -9.64
C TYR A 66 -2.00 15.70 -9.05
N PHE A 67 -1.26 15.67 -7.94
CA PHE A 67 -0.67 16.86 -7.34
C PHE A 67 0.31 17.54 -8.30
N GLN A 68 1.11 16.77 -9.04
CA GLN A 68 2.03 17.29 -10.05
C GLN A 68 1.27 18.01 -11.17
N LEU A 69 0.18 17.42 -11.68
CA LEU A 69 -0.64 18.02 -12.73
C LEU A 69 -1.30 19.32 -12.26
N VAL A 70 -1.84 19.34 -11.04
CA VAL A 70 -2.41 20.56 -10.45
C VAL A 70 -1.33 21.64 -10.32
N HIS A 71 -0.17 21.29 -9.77
CA HIS A 71 0.96 22.20 -9.62
C HIS A 71 1.37 22.81 -10.98
N ASP A 72 1.61 21.97 -11.99
CA ASP A 72 2.08 22.42 -13.29
C ASP A 72 1.03 23.27 -14.01
N THR A 73 -0.26 22.92 -13.87
CA THR A 73 -1.37 23.73 -14.37
C THR A 73 -1.37 25.13 -13.72
N CYS A 74 -1.22 25.19 -12.40
CA CYS A 74 -1.18 26.46 -11.66
C CYS A 74 0.05 27.31 -12.02
N VAL A 75 1.22 26.68 -12.27
CA VAL A 75 2.43 27.37 -12.74
C VAL A 75 2.22 27.99 -14.12
N ILE A 76 1.68 27.22 -15.07
CA ILE A 76 1.40 27.71 -16.42
C ILE A 76 0.37 28.86 -16.37
N LEU A 77 -0.71 28.69 -15.61
CA LEU A 77 -1.72 29.74 -15.40
C LEU A 77 -1.09 31.03 -14.86
N SER A 78 -0.26 30.92 -13.82
CA SER A 78 0.40 32.08 -13.20
C SER A 78 1.36 32.76 -14.17
N ARG A 79 2.12 31.99 -14.96
CA ARG A 79 3.03 32.51 -16.00
C ARG A 79 2.27 33.23 -17.12
N LEU A 80 1.16 32.65 -17.60
CA LEU A 80 0.31 33.28 -18.61
C LEU A 80 -0.36 34.56 -18.07
N LEU A 81 -0.80 34.56 -16.80
CA LEU A 81 -1.35 35.77 -16.18
C LEU A 81 -0.30 36.87 -16.05
N SER A 82 0.98 36.54 -15.85
CA SER A 82 2.05 37.54 -15.77
C SER A 82 2.37 38.24 -17.10
N LEU A 83 1.91 37.67 -18.22
CA LEU A 83 1.96 38.34 -19.52
C LEU A 83 0.91 39.44 -19.65
N LEU A 84 -0.10 39.46 -18.78
CA LEU A 84 -1.21 40.39 -18.85
C LEU A 84 -1.10 41.47 -17.76
N GLU A 85 -1.18 42.73 -18.19
CA GLU A 85 -1.36 43.91 -17.35
C GLU A 85 -2.85 44.19 -17.18
N GLY A 86 -3.30 44.37 -15.93
CA GLY A 86 -4.70 44.25 -15.57
C GLY A 86 -5.09 42.77 -15.48
N ALA A 87 -5.48 42.30 -14.29
CA ALA A 87 -5.87 40.90 -14.09
C ALA A 87 -6.93 40.46 -15.12
N ALA A 88 -7.16 39.16 -15.32
CA ALA A 88 -8.16 38.62 -16.27
C ALA A 88 -9.62 39.10 -16.08
N SER A 89 -9.89 39.94 -15.06
CA SER A 89 -11.14 40.66 -14.80
C SER A 89 -11.20 42.07 -15.41
N ASP A 90 -10.10 42.57 -15.99
CA ASP A 90 -10.06 43.82 -16.75
C ASP A 90 -10.80 43.61 -18.08
N PRO A 91 -11.74 44.49 -18.47
CA PRO A 91 -12.41 44.41 -19.77
C PRO A 91 -11.46 44.63 -20.96
N ARG A 92 -10.24 45.15 -20.75
CA ARG A 92 -9.22 45.37 -21.78
C ARG A 92 -7.80 45.11 -21.24
N PRO A 93 -7.43 43.84 -20.98
CA PRO A 93 -6.08 43.50 -20.57
C PRO A 93 -5.08 43.82 -21.67
N ARG A 94 -3.85 44.16 -21.28
CA ARG A 94 -2.75 44.49 -22.20
C ARG A 94 -1.56 43.58 -21.97
N LEU A 95 -0.62 43.55 -22.89
CA LEU A 95 0.63 42.81 -22.67
C LEU A 95 1.58 43.61 -21.78
N THR A 96 2.24 42.92 -20.84
CA THR A 96 3.31 43.49 -20.00
C THR A 96 4.64 43.69 -20.74
N MET A 97 4.71 43.21 -22.00
CA MET A 97 5.88 43.28 -22.88
C MET A 97 5.42 43.43 -24.33
N ASP A 98 6.35 43.74 -25.24
CA ASP A 98 6.00 43.84 -26.66
C ASP A 98 5.52 42.49 -27.24
N PRO A 99 4.68 42.51 -28.31
CA PRO A 99 4.07 41.30 -28.85
C PRO A 99 5.06 40.20 -29.30
N GLU A 100 6.24 40.58 -29.80
CA GLU A 100 7.22 39.59 -30.27
C GLU A 100 7.94 38.92 -29.08
N SER A 101 8.27 39.68 -28.04
CA SER A 101 8.77 39.14 -26.77
C SER A 101 7.74 38.21 -26.12
N ALA A 102 6.45 38.58 -26.13
CA ALA A 102 5.38 37.75 -25.61
C ALA A 102 5.25 36.42 -26.39
N LYS A 103 5.34 36.46 -27.73
CA LYS A 103 5.35 35.23 -28.56
C LYS A 103 6.56 34.35 -28.27
N LEU A 104 7.75 34.93 -28.08
CA LEU A 104 8.96 34.18 -27.71
C LEU A 104 8.81 33.51 -26.33
N PHE A 105 8.27 34.24 -25.36
CA PHE A 105 7.95 33.67 -24.05
C PHE A 105 6.95 32.51 -24.17
N LEU A 106 5.89 32.67 -24.95
CA LEU A 106 4.88 31.61 -25.16
C LEU A 106 5.47 30.38 -25.83
N ARG A 107 6.40 30.53 -26.79
CA ARG A 107 7.13 29.40 -27.37
C ARG A 107 7.93 28.65 -26.31
N GLY A 108 8.74 29.36 -25.52
CA GLY A 108 9.52 28.75 -24.44
C GLY A 108 8.65 28.05 -23.40
N LEU A 109 7.54 28.67 -23.00
CA LEU A 109 6.58 28.11 -22.06
C LEU A 109 5.93 26.83 -22.60
N MET A 110 5.48 26.85 -23.86
CA MET A 110 4.75 25.74 -24.45
C MET A 110 5.65 24.58 -24.88
N ASP A 111 6.90 24.83 -25.29
CA ASP A 111 7.85 23.75 -25.59
C ASP A 111 8.17 22.91 -24.33
N GLU A 112 8.37 23.58 -23.19
CA GLU A 112 8.60 22.92 -21.90
C GLU A 112 7.32 22.26 -21.34
N ALA A 113 6.18 22.95 -21.45
CA ALA A 113 4.92 22.48 -20.89
C ALA A 113 4.30 21.33 -21.70
N THR A 114 4.15 21.46 -23.01
CA THR A 114 3.36 20.52 -23.85
C THR A 114 3.87 19.08 -23.71
N LEU A 115 5.19 18.89 -23.79
CA LEU A 115 5.81 17.56 -23.70
C LEU A 115 5.47 16.85 -22.39
N ARG A 116 5.40 17.59 -21.28
CA ARG A 116 5.14 17.00 -19.95
C ARG A 116 3.66 16.99 -19.59
N PHE A 117 2.90 17.96 -20.07
CA PHE A 117 1.53 18.21 -19.64
C PHE A 117 0.55 17.18 -20.19
N ASP A 118 0.61 16.89 -21.50
CA ASP A 118 -0.26 15.87 -22.11
C ASP A 118 0.04 14.47 -21.56
N GLU A 119 1.32 14.17 -21.28
CA GLU A 119 1.73 12.94 -20.62
C GLU A 119 1.14 12.83 -19.21
N LEU A 120 1.26 13.89 -18.40
CA LEU A 120 0.75 13.93 -17.04
C LEU A 120 -0.78 13.82 -16.99
N VAL A 121 -1.49 14.52 -17.87
CA VAL A 121 -2.96 14.44 -17.96
C VAL A 121 -3.40 12.99 -18.25
N ASN A 122 -2.80 12.37 -19.27
CA ASN A 122 -3.10 10.98 -19.60
C ASN A 122 -2.77 10.02 -18.45
N MET A 123 -1.65 10.24 -17.78
CA MET A 123 -1.19 9.40 -16.67
C MET A 123 -2.14 9.48 -15.47
N VAL A 124 -2.60 10.69 -15.10
CA VAL A 124 -3.56 10.89 -14.00
C VAL A 124 -4.87 10.17 -14.28
N TRP A 125 -5.43 10.31 -15.48
CA TRP A 125 -6.67 9.63 -15.84
C TRP A 125 -6.53 8.12 -15.87
N GLU A 126 -5.45 7.60 -16.45
CA GLU A 126 -5.18 6.17 -16.48
C GLU A 126 -5.08 5.61 -15.06
N ARG A 127 -4.36 6.29 -14.16
CA ARG A 127 -4.24 5.89 -12.75
C ARG A 127 -5.57 5.98 -12.00
N ALA A 128 -6.39 7.00 -12.24
CA ALA A 128 -7.71 7.10 -11.63
C ALA A 128 -8.64 5.94 -12.08
N VAL A 129 -8.59 5.56 -13.37
CA VAL A 129 -9.34 4.40 -13.88
C VAL A 129 -8.80 3.08 -13.34
N ARG A 130 -7.47 2.91 -13.27
CA ARG A 130 -6.83 1.74 -12.65
C ARG A 130 -7.25 1.59 -11.20
N LEU A 131 -7.08 2.64 -10.40
CA LEU A 131 -7.45 2.66 -8.98
C LEU A 131 -8.93 2.32 -8.80
N SER A 132 -9.82 2.93 -9.59
CA SER A 132 -11.26 2.60 -9.60
C SER A 132 -11.50 1.11 -9.85
N SER A 133 -10.84 0.52 -10.86
CA SER A 133 -10.99 -0.90 -11.20
C SER A 133 -10.51 -1.80 -10.06
N THR A 134 -9.39 -1.46 -9.42
CA THR A 134 -8.84 -2.20 -8.28
C THR A 134 -9.74 -2.08 -7.04
N MET A 135 -10.41 -0.94 -6.85
CA MET A 135 -11.33 -0.70 -5.73
C MET A 135 -12.73 -1.30 -5.94
N ALA A 136 -13.12 -1.64 -7.17
CA ALA A 136 -14.48 -2.10 -7.49
C ALA A 136 -15.00 -3.27 -6.62
N PRO A 137 -14.18 -4.27 -6.23
CA PRO A 137 -14.63 -5.35 -5.34
C PRO A 137 -14.96 -4.88 -3.91
N ILE A 138 -14.42 -3.74 -3.48
CA ILE A 138 -14.58 -3.17 -2.13
C ILE A 138 -15.70 -2.13 -2.12
N SER A 139 -15.73 -1.26 -3.14
CA SER A 139 -16.67 -0.15 -3.22
C SER A 139 -17.11 0.13 -4.65
N GLY A 140 -17.88 -0.81 -5.22
CA GLY A 140 -18.32 -0.73 -6.62
C GLY A 140 -19.03 0.58 -7.00
N GLY A 141 -19.87 1.11 -6.10
CA GLY A 141 -20.57 2.38 -6.36
C GLY A 141 -19.65 3.60 -6.44
N VAL A 142 -18.59 3.65 -5.63
CA VAL A 142 -17.58 4.73 -5.70
C VAL A 142 -16.71 4.56 -6.95
N ALA A 143 -16.29 3.32 -7.23
CA ALA A 143 -15.48 2.99 -8.39
C ALA A 143 -16.16 3.42 -9.71
N VAL A 144 -17.45 3.10 -9.89
CA VAL A 144 -18.21 3.49 -11.08
C VAL A 144 -18.25 5.01 -11.24
N ARG A 145 -18.55 5.76 -10.17
CA ARG A 145 -18.58 7.24 -10.23
C ARG A 145 -17.24 7.85 -10.64
N ILE A 146 -16.13 7.36 -10.08
CA ILE A 146 -14.78 7.83 -10.45
C ILE A 146 -14.53 7.56 -11.93
N LYS A 147 -14.83 6.35 -12.40
CA LYS A 147 -14.62 5.97 -13.79
C LYS A 147 -15.45 6.83 -14.74
N ASP A 148 -16.73 7.02 -14.45
CA ASP A 148 -17.64 7.80 -15.29
C ASP A 148 -17.22 9.27 -15.34
N GLU A 149 -16.80 9.82 -14.20
CA GLU A 149 -16.30 11.19 -14.13
C GLU A 149 -14.99 11.36 -14.91
N VAL A 150 -14.03 10.46 -14.74
CA VAL A 150 -12.77 10.51 -15.50
C VAL A 150 -13.04 10.38 -17.01
N ILE A 151 -13.95 9.49 -17.43
CA ILE A 151 -14.36 9.38 -18.84
C ILE A 151 -14.98 10.69 -19.34
N ARG A 152 -15.81 11.34 -18.52
CA ARG A 152 -16.40 12.64 -18.85
C ARG A 152 -15.32 13.71 -19.01
N GLU A 153 -14.38 13.80 -18.08
CA GLU A 153 -13.25 14.74 -18.14
C GLU A 153 -12.33 14.47 -19.33
N ILE A 154 -12.06 13.20 -19.67
CA ILE A 154 -11.31 12.85 -20.90
C ILE A 154 -12.02 13.40 -22.14
N ARG A 155 -13.34 13.19 -22.26
CA ARG A 155 -14.09 13.69 -23.43
C ARG A 155 -14.09 15.21 -23.50
N GLU A 156 -14.27 15.87 -22.36
CA GLU A 156 -14.22 17.33 -22.30
C GLU A 156 -12.83 17.86 -22.61
N TRP A 157 -11.77 17.26 -22.06
CA TRP A 157 -10.41 17.69 -22.31
C TRP A 157 -9.96 17.37 -23.73
N VAL A 158 -10.27 16.23 -24.33
CA VAL A 158 -9.93 15.98 -25.75
C VAL A 158 -10.55 17.06 -26.65
N GLY A 159 -11.75 17.55 -26.34
CA GLY A 159 -12.36 18.68 -27.03
C GLY A 159 -11.81 20.07 -26.64
N LYS A 160 -11.41 20.28 -25.38
CA LYS A 160 -10.95 21.58 -24.86
C LYS A 160 -9.43 21.78 -24.90
N ALA A 161 -8.64 20.71 -24.93
CA ALA A 161 -7.20 20.73 -25.11
C ALA A 161 -6.85 21.22 -26.52
N SER A 162 -7.64 20.82 -27.52
CA SER A 162 -7.53 21.40 -28.85
C SER A 162 -7.75 22.91 -28.79
N ILE A 163 -8.66 23.42 -27.96
CA ILE A 163 -8.85 24.87 -27.77
C ILE A 163 -7.57 25.53 -27.23
N VAL A 164 -6.86 24.92 -26.28
CA VAL A 164 -5.61 25.47 -25.74
C VAL A 164 -4.49 25.46 -26.81
N ILE A 165 -4.32 24.35 -27.53
CA ILE A 165 -3.28 24.21 -28.58
C ILE A 165 -3.59 25.10 -29.79
N ASP A 166 -4.86 25.20 -30.17
CA ASP A 166 -5.33 26.08 -31.24
C ASP A 166 -5.18 27.55 -30.84
N ALA A 167 -5.50 27.90 -29.59
CA ALA A 167 -5.27 29.24 -29.05
C ALA A 167 -3.79 29.59 -29.03
N TYR A 168 -2.92 28.67 -28.60
CA TYR A 168 -1.48 28.85 -28.72
C TYR A 168 -1.04 29.08 -30.18
N SER A 169 -1.52 28.25 -31.10
CA SER A 169 -1.20 28.37 -32.54
C SER A 169 -1.65 29.71 -33.11
N ARG A 170 -2.79 30.24 -32.65
CA ARG A 170 -3.27 31.59 -32.99
C ARG A 170 -2.40 32.67 -32.35
N ALA A 171 -2.04 32.54 -31.07
CA ALA A 171 -1.17 33.48 -30.37
C ALA A 171 0.17 33.67 -31.11
N ILE A 172 0.80 32.57 -31.56
CA ILE A 172 2.07 32.64 -32.29
C ILE A 172 1.92 33.31 -33.67
N LYS A 173 0.74 33.24 -34.29
CA LYS A 173 0.44 33.83 -35.61
C LYS A 173 -0.19 35.22 -35.54
N ALA A 174 -0.51 35.71 -34.34
CA ALA A 174 -1.21 36.98 -34.14
C ALA A 174 -0.47 38.16 -34.81
N GLY A 175 -1.21 38.97 -35.56
CA GLY A 175 -0.66 40.14 -36.27
C GLY A 175 -0.52 41.39 -35.39
N GLY A 176 -1.13 41.38 -34.21
CA GLY A 176 -1.13 42.49 -33.26
C GLY A 176 -1.44 42.06 -31.83
N GLU A 177 -1.39 43.03 -30.91
CA GLU A 177 -1.59 42.82 -29.48
C GLU A 177 -2.98 42.26 -29.15
N ASP A 178 -4.05 42.83 -29.72
CA ASP A 178 -5.43 42.41 -29.42
C ASP A 178 -5.67 40.92 -29.73
N GLU A 179 -5.22 40.45 -30.89
CA GLU A 179 -5.32 39.03 -31.29
C GLU A 179 -4.51 38.12 -30.37
N LEU A 180 -3.34 38.58 -29.92
CA LEU A 180 -2.47 37.85 -29.01
C LEU A 180 -3.08 37.76 -27.61
N VAL A 181 -3.62 38.85 -27.09
CA VAL A 181 -4.31 38.91 -25.80
C VAL A 181 -5.55 38.01 -25.83
N GLU A 182 -6.37 38.07 -26.87
CA GLU A 182 -7.54 37.18 -27.01
C GLU A 182 -7.12 35.71 -26.96
N ALA A 183 -6.08 35.33 -27.69
CA ALA A 183 -5.56 33.98 -27.68
C ALA A 183 -5.05 33.53 -26.29
N VAL A 184 -4.34 34.41 -25.57
CA VAL A 184 -3.90 34.14 -24.19
C VAL A 184 -5.07 33.95 -23.23
N LEU A 185 -6.12 34.77 -23.34
CA LEU A 185 -7.34 34.63 -22.53
C LEU A 185 -8.04 33.29 -22.79
N VAL A 186 -8.06 32.82 -24.04
CA VAL A 186 -8.63 31.50 -24.39
C VAL A 186 -7.81 30.37 -23.75
N MET A 187 -6.47 30.43 -23.80
CA MET A 187 -5.61 29.45 -23.13
C MET A 187 -5.85 29.43 -21.61
N LEU A 188 -5.92 30.61 -20.97
CA LEU A 188 -6.23 30.74 -19.54
C LEU A 188 -7.57 30.10 -19.20
N SER A 189 -8.60 30.30 -20.04
CA SER A 189 -9.91 29.67 -19.87
C SER A 189 -9.83 28.14 -19.94
N GLY A 190 -9.12 27.59 -20.93
CA GLY A 190 -8.95 26.14 -21.09
C GLY A 190 -8.25 25.48 -19.89
N LEU A 191 -7.19 26.09 -19.38
CA LEU A 191 -6.47 25.61 -18.19
C LEU A 191 -7.31 25.69 -16.90
N ARG A 192 -8.14 26.73 -16.75
CA ARG A 192 -9.10 26.82 -15.63
C ARG A 192 -10.16 25.73 -15.70
N LEU A 193 -10.63 25.38 -16.90
CA LEU A 193 -11.57 24.27 -17.09
C LEU A 193 -10.94 22.92 -16.69
N LEU A 194 -9.64 22.73 -16.94
CA LEU A 194 -8.92 21.56 -16.44
C LEU A 194 -8.88 21.52 -14.92
N LEU A 195 -8.50 22.63 -14.25
CA LEU A 195 -8.49 22.70 -12.79
C LEU A 195 -9.87 22.40 -12.20
N GLU A 196 -10.93 22.91 -12.81
CA GLU A 196 -12.29 22.62 -12.38
C GLU A 196 -12.66 21.13 -12.56
N GLY A 197 -12.19 20.50 -13.65
CA GLY A 197 -12.30 19.05 -13.86
C GLY A 197 -11.55 18.24 -12.79
N LEU A 198 -10.32 18.64 -12.49
CA LEU A 198 -9.51 18.03 -11.44
C LEU A 198 -10.17 18.18 -10.08
N LYS A 199 -10.69 19.36 -9.74
CA LYS A 199 -11.45 19.63 -8.53
C LYS A 199 -12.65 18.69 -8.36
N ARG A 200 -13.40 18.42 -9.44
CA ARG A 200 -14.48 17.42 -9.39
C ARG A 200 -13.96 16.02 -9.11
N ILE A 201 -12.87 15.58 -9.74
CA ILE A 201 -12.23 14.30 -9.43
C ILE A 201 -11.76 14.25 -7.96
N SER A 202 -11.10 15.30 -7.47
CA SER A 202 -10.69 15.44 -6.06
C SER A 202 -11.86 15.28 -5.11
N SER A 203 -13.02 15.89 -5.41
CA SER A 203 -14.23 15.79 -4.60
C SER A 203 -14.78 14.35 -4.50
N LEU A 204 -14.58 13.52 -5.54
CA LEU A 204 -14.97 12.11 -5.51
C LEU A 204 -14.08 11.28 -4.59
N PHE A 205 -12.79 11.62 -4.52
CA PHE A 205 -11.83 11.05 -3.58
C PHE A 205 -11.91 11.68 -2.19
N ARG A 206 -12.62 12.81 -2.05
CA ARG A 206 -12.77 13.61 -0.83
C ARG A 206 -11.41 14.04 -0.28
N LEU A 207 -10.57 14.59 -1.14
CA LEU A 207 -9.29 15.14 -0.72
C LEU A 207 -9.50 16.42 0.08
N GLU A 208 -8.92 16.53 1.27
CA GLU A 208 -9.06 17.69 2.14
C GLU A 208 -7.70 18.16 2.68
N PRO A 209 -7.26 19.41 2.43
CA PRO A 209 -7.90 20.41 1.58
C PRO A 209 -7.89 20.03 0.08
N ASP A 210 -8.74 20.69 -0.72
CA ASP A 210 -8.75 20.46 -2.17
C ASP A 210 -7.41 20.91 -2.78
N PRO A 211 -6.71 20.05 -3.55
CA PRO A 211 -5.37 20.39 -4.03
C PRO A 211 -5.35 21.57 -5.01
N THR A 212 -6.44 21.81 -5.74
CA THR A 212 -6.54 22.92 -6.71
C THR A 212 -6.59 24.29 -6.04
N GLU A 213 -6.83 24.33 -4.74
CA GLU A 213 -6.90 25.54 -3.93
C GLU A 213 -5.62 25.78 -3.09
N LEU A 214 -4.66 24.85 -3.17
CA LEU A 214 -3.43 24.93 -2.39
C LEU A 214 -2.39 25.88 -3.01
N PRO A 215 -1.59 26.58 -2.18
CA PRO A 215 -0.40 27.28 -2.62
C PRO A 215 0.62 26.34 -3.31
N LEU A 216 1.38 26.87 -4.28
CA LEU A 216 2.37 26.11 -5.07
C LEU A 216 3.45 25.47 -4.20
N ASP A 217 3.95 26.18 -3.18
CA ASP A 217 4.94 25.66 -2.23
C ASP A 217 4.39 24.48 -1.42
N LYS A 218 3.11 24.54 -1.01
CA LYS A 218 2.46 23.43 -0.31
C LYS A 218 2.25 22.22 -1.23
N LEU A 219 1.87 22.45 -2.48
CA LEU A 219 1.77 21.37 -3.48
C LEU A 219 3.12 20.69 -3.68
N GLN A 220 4.20 21.46 -3.81
CA GLN A 220 5.56 20.91 -3.97
C GLN A 220 6.02 20.13 -2.73
N GLU A 221 5.68 20.59 -1.53
CA GLU A 221 5.92 19.86 -0.28
C GLU A 221 5.21 18.50 -0.28
N ILE A 222 3.92 18.47 -0.66
CA ILE A 222 3.13 17.24 -0.75
C ILE A 222 3.72 16.30 -1.81
N ILE A 223 4.04 16.78 -3.01
CA ILE A 223 4.66 15.97 -4.08
C ILE A 223 5.95 15.33 -3.60
N SER A 224 6.77 16.08 -2.87
CA SER A 224 8.03 15.60 -2.29
C SER A 224 7.78 14.53 -1.22
N ALA A 225 6.81 14.77 -0.32
CA ALA A 225 6.42 13.82 0.71
C ALA A 225 5.89 12.50 0.11
N VAL A 226 5.03 12.57 -0.91
CA VAL A 226 4.53 11.38 -1.62
C VAL A 226 5.68 10.65 -2.31
N SER A 227 6.60 11.37 -2.96
CA SER A 227 7.75 10.77 -3.66
C SER A 227 8.71 10.05 -2.71
N LEU A 228 8.88 10.54 -1.49
CA LEU A 228 9.65 9.86 -0.44
C LEU A 228 8.90 8.66 0.15
N THR A 229 7.57 8.75 0.27
CA THR A 229 6.73 7.70 0.87
C THR A 229 6.54 6.51 -0.07
N LEU A 230 6.40 6.74 -1.37
CA LEU A 230 6.15 5.71 -2.38
C LEU A 230 7.14 4.52 -2.34
N PRO A 231 8.49 4.71 -2.38
CA PRO A 231 9.42 3.59 -2.33
C PRO A 231 9.36 2.84 -0.99
N GLU A 232 9.13 3.54 0.11
CA GLU A 232 9.02 2.91 1.43
C GLU A 232 7.76 2.07 1.53
N VAL A 233 6.64 2.54 0.97
CA VAL A 233 5.41 1.75 0.84
C VAL A 233 5.68 0.45 0.10
N LYS A 234 6.35 0.50 -1.07
CA LYS A 234 6.71 -0.72 -1.81
C LYS A 234 7.54 -1.69 -0.97
N ARG A 235 8.57 -1.17 -0.27
CA ARG A 235 9.40 -1.98 0.64
C ARG A 235 8.61 -2.57 1.81
N GLY A 236 7.72 -1.80 2.44
CA GLY A 236 6.92 -2.32 3.56
C GLY A 236 5.88 -3.35 3.11
N LEU A 237 5.37 -3.24 1.87
CA LEU A 237 4.54 -4.28 1.26
C LEU A 237 5.33 -5.58 1.04
N GLU A 238 6.56 -5.48 0.54
CA GLU A 238 7.48 -6.62 0.41
C GLU A 238 7.82 -7.22 1.79
N ALA A 239 8.16 -6.38 2.76
CA ALA A 239 8.46 -6.79 4.13
C ALA A 239 7.28 -7.52 4.77
N ARG A 240 6.06 -7.04 4.55
CA ARG A 240 4.84 -7.72 4.97
C ARG A 240 4.73 -9.09 4.32
N LEU A 241 4.94 -9.22 3.00
CA LEU A 241 4.92 -10.52 2.33
C LEU A 241 5.97 -11.48 2.92
N ASN A 242 7.18 -11.00 3.19
CA ASN A 242 8.26 -11.76 3.80
C ASN A 242 7.86 -12.28 5.18
N ILE A 243 7.26 -11.44 6.03
CA ILE A 243 6.72 -11.87 7.34
C ILE A 243 5.73 -13.02 7.17
N HIS A 244 4.82 -12.95 6.20
CA HIS A 244 3.87 -14.04 5.97
C HIS A 244 4.59 -15.33 5.56
N GLN A 245 5.58 -15.24 4.66
CA GLN A 245 6.37 -16.38 4.24
C GLN A 245 7.13 -17.01 5.41
N TYR A 246 7.74 -16.20 6.28
CA TYR A 246 8.44 -16.68 7.46
C TYR A 246 7.49 -17.38 8.44
N VAL A 247 6.30 -16.84 8.69
CA VAL A 247 5.33 -17.49 9.60
C VAL A 247 4.81 -18.80 9.01
N VAL A 248 4.47 -18.83 7.72
CA VAL A 248 4.03 -20.07 7.04
C VAL A 248 5.14 -21.11 7.04
N SER A 249 6.38 -20.71 6.76
CA SER A 249 7.57 -21.58 6.83
C SER A 249 7.78 -22.13 8.24
N THR A 250 7.62 -21.31 9.26
CA THR A 250 7.70 -21.70 10.68
C THR A 250 6.69 -22.80 10.99
N LEU A 251 5.42 -22.61 10.61
CA LEU A 251 4.37 -23.61 10.81
C LEU A 251 4.64 -24.91 10.05
N PHE A 252 5.05 -24.80 8.78
CA PHE A 252 5.40 -25.95 7.96
C PHE A 252 6.53 -26.77 8.59
N HIS A 253 7.59 -26.12 9.06
CA HIS A 253 8.71 -26.81 9.69
C HIS A 253 8.33 -27.48 11.02
N MET A 254 7.50 -26.84 11.84
CA MET A 254 6.99 -27.45 13.06
C MET A 254 6.12 -28.67 12.75
N LEU A 255 5.23 -28.59 11.76
CA LEU A 255 4.42 -29.72 11.33
C LEU A 255 5.27 -30.85 10.73
N ARG A 256 6.28 -30.51 9.93
CA ARG A 256 7.20 -31.49 9.34
C ARG A 256 7.95 -32.30 10.39
N VAL A 257 8.38 -31.63 11.45
CA VAL A 257 9.10 -32.28 12.55
C VAL A 257 8.18 -33.16 13.41
N LEU A 258 6.90 -32.78 13.55
CA LEU A 258 5.95 -33.52 14.36
C LEU A 258 5.30 -34.69 13.60
N HIS A 259 5.12 -34.58 12.28
CA HIS A 259 4.29 -35.49 11.48
C HIS A 259 4.97 -36.06 10.24
N GLY A 260 6.20 -35.63 9.94
CA GLY A 260 6.91 -35.96 8.70
C GLY A 260 6.56 -35.03 7.53
N SER A 261 7.41 -35.02 6.50
CA SER A 261 7.32 -34.05 5.39
C SER A 261 6.11 -34.23 4.49
N GLU A 262 5.65 -35.46 4.26
CA GLU A 262 4.50 -35.73 3.40
C GLU A 262 3.20 -35.16 4.00
N LYS A 263 3.00 -35.35 5.31
CA LYS A 263 1.79 -34.88 6.00
C LYS A 263 1.81 -33.38 6.34
N ALA A 264 2.99 -32.76 6.45
CA ALA A 264 3.10 -31.38 6.89
C ALA A 264 2.36 -30.38 6.00
N SER A 265 2.45 -30.55 4.68
CA SER A 265 1.78 -29.66 3.72
C SER A 265 0.25 -29.81 3.80
N GLU A 266 -0.23 -31.05 3.90
CA GLU A 266 -1.66 -31.36 4.03
C GLU A 266 -2.24 -30.79 5.33
N LEU A 267 -1.53 -30.98 6.45
CA LEU A 267 -1.93 -30.47 7.76
C LEU A 267 -1.90 -28.95 7.82
N LEU A 268 -0.94 -28.30 7.18
CA LEU A 268 -0.88 -26.84 7.09
C LEU A 268 -2.06 -26.29 6.31
N ASN A 269 -2.34 -26.86 5.13
CA ASN A 269 -3.49 -26.49 4.31
C ASN A 269 -4.82 -26.78 5.03
N TRP A 270 -4.88 -27.86 5.80
CA TRP A 270 -6.04 -28.17 6.63
C TRP A 270 -6.23 -27.17 7.78
N LEU A 271 -5.18 -26.87 8.53
CA LEU A 271 -5.22 -25.91 9.64
C LEU A 271 -5.70 -24.52 9.17
N ILE A 272 -5.18 -24.06 8.02
CA ILE A 272 -5.59 -22.81 7.37
C ILE A 272 -7.08 -22.81 7.01
N ARG A 273 -7.59 -23.93 6.46
CA ARG A 273 -9.02 -24.09 6.12
C ARG A 273 -9.90 -24.09 7.36
N GLU A 274 -9.51 -24.77 8.44
CA GLU A 274 -10.27 -24.79 9.68
C GLU A 274 -10.26 -23.42 10.39
N SER A 275 -9.14 -22.70 10.36
CA SER A 275 -9.05 -21.31 10.82
C SER A 275 -10.05 -20.40 10.08
N ALA A 276 -10.14 -20.50 8.75
CA ALA A 276 -11.10 -19.75 7.95
C ALA A 276 -12.58 -20.02 8.34
N GLN A 277 -12.85 -21.20 8.88
CA GLN A 277 -14.16 -21.64 9.38
C GLN A 277 -14.37 -21.38 10.88
N SER A 278 -13.48 -20.62 11.52
CA SER A 278 -13.49 -20.35 12.97
C SER A 278 -13.40 -21.62 13.83
N ARG A 279 -12.74 -22.66 13.31
CA ARG A 279 -12.48 -23.95 13.97
C ARG A 279 -11.00 -24.19 14.25
N GLY A 280 -10.14 -23.21 13.97
CA GLY A 280 -8.69 -23.31 14.11
C GLY A 280 -8.24 -23.78 15.49
N TRP A 281 -8.91 -23.37 16.57
CA TRP A 281 -8.52 -23.77 17.93
C TRP A 281 -8.67 -25.28 18.19
N LYS A 282 -9.76 -25.88 17.67
CA LYS A 282 -9.95 -27.34 17.72
C LYS A 282 -8.95 -28.04 16.81
N ALA A 283 -8.65 -27.44 15.65
CA ALA A 283 -7.67 -27.96 14.73
C ALA A 283 -6.26 -28.01 15.36
N ALA A 284 -5.82 -26.94 16.02
CA ALA A 284 -4.54 -26.86 16.73
C ALA A 284 -4.38 -27.98 17.77
N GLN A 285 -5.44 -28.29 18.54
CA GLN A 285 -5.40 -29.35 19.53
C GLN A 285 -5.18 -30.74 18.92
N SER A 286 -5.76 -31.00 17.76
CA SER A 286 -5.60 -32.29 17.07
C SER A 286 -4.24 -32.46 16.36
N LEU A 287 -3.43 -31.40 16.28
CA LEU A 287 -2.08 -31.45 15.70
C LEU A 287 -1.01 -31.99 16.66
N LEU A 288 -1.35 -32.21 17.94
CA LEU A 288 -0.43 -32.80 18.90
C LEU A 288 -0.24 -34.29 18.62
N PRO A 289 0.97 -34.76 18.23
CA PRO A 289 1.22 -36.19 18.09
C PRO A 289 1.26 -36.87 19.46
N GLU A 290 1.08 -38.20 19.51
CA GLU A 290 1.20 -38.98 20.75
C GLU A 290 2.66 -39.03 21.23
N ASP A 291 3.60 -39.16 20.31
CA ASP A 291 5.04 -39.15 20.56
C ASP A 291 5.74 -37.98 19.87
N VAL A 292 6.73 -37.39 20.54
CA VAL A 292 7.50 -36.25 20.01
C VAL A 292 8.99 -36.62 19.96
N ASN A 293 9.58 -36.57 18.77
CA ASN A 293 11.03 -36.66 18.64
C ASN A 293 11.67 -35.34 19.12
N LEU A 294 12.24 -35.37 20.33
CA LEU A 294 12.84 -34.18 20.96
C LEU A 294 14.01 -33.59 20.18
N GLU A 295 14.77 -34.43 19.47
CA GLU A 295 15.95 -33.98 18.71
C GLU A 295 15.55 -33.26 17.43
N GLU A 296 14.57 -33.80 16.69
CA GLU A 296 13.98 -33.11 15.55
C GLU A 296 13.22 -31.85 16.00
N LEU A 297 12.48 -31.91 17.12
CA LEU A 297 11.79 -30.76 17.70
C LEU A 297 12.75 -29.61 17.99
N ARG A 298 13.92 -29.90 18.56
CA ARG A 298 14.97 -28.92 18.78
C ARG A 298 15.37 -28.21 17.48
N VAL A 299 15.56 -28.95 16.39
CA VAL A 299 15.90 -28.38 15.09
C VAL A 299 14.76 -27.51 14.55
N GLY A 300 13.52 -27.99 14.65
CA GLY A 300 12.32 -27.22 14.27
C GLY A 300 12.20 -25.89 15.01
N LEU A 301 12.45 -25.90 16.33
CA LEU A 301 12.42 -24.71 17.18
C LEU A 301 13.52 -23.69 16.82
N VAL A 302 14.72 -24.16 16.43
CA VAL A 302 15.79 -23.26 15.96
C VAL A 302 15.37 -22.56 14.67
N ILE A 303 14.85 -23.30 13.69
CA ILE A 303 14.38 -22.73 12.42
C ILE A 303 13.22 -21.75 12.68
N ALA A 304 12.26 -22.14 13.53
CA ALA A 304 11.14 -21.31 13.91
C ALA A 304 11.60 -19.99 14.55
N ARG A 305 12.58 -20.06 15.46
CA ARG A 305 13.18 -18.89 16.08
C ARG A 305 13.80 -17.97 15.03
N THR A 306 14.60 -18.50 14.11
CA THR A 306 15.26 -17.71 13.06
C THR A 306 14.23 -16.98 12.20
N ASN A 307 13.22 -17.69 11.71
CA ASN A 307 12.15 -17.08 10.90
C ASN A 307 11.39 -15.98 11.65
N LEU A 308 11.11 -16.17 12.94
CA LEU A 308 10.45 -15.16 13.77
C LEU A 308 11.36 -13.95 14.06
N GLU A 309 12.66 -14.16 14.28
CA GLU A 309 13.64 -13.08 14.41
C GLU A 309 13.79 -12.29 13.11
N ASP A 310 13.79 -12.95 11.95
CA ASP A 310 13.80 -12.30 10.64
C ASP A 310 12.49 -11.53 10.41
N SER A 311 11.34 -12.08 10.82
CA SER A 311 10.05 -11.38 10.78
C SER A 311 10.05 -10.09 11.61
N LEU A 312 10.74 -10.06 12.77
CA LEU A 312 10.89 -8.83 13.56
C LEU A 312 11.72 -7.77 12.82
N ARG A 313 12.75 -8.17 12.07
CA ARG A 313 13.57 -7.21 11.30
C ARG A 313 12.76 -6.60 10.17
N GLU A 314 11.99 -7.41 9.45
CA GLU A 314 11.07 -6.95 8.41
C GLU A 314 9.96 -6.03 8.96
N LEU A 315 9.49 -6.31 10.18
CA LEU A 315 8.44 -5.52 10.82
C LEU A 315 8.82 -4.04 10.99
N ASP A 316 10.11 -3.73 11.19
CA ASP A 316 10.57 -2.34 11.27
C ASP A 316 10.37 -1.60 9.96
N HIS A 317 10.59 -2.25 8.81
CA HIS A 317 10.30 -1.68 7.50
C HIS A 317 8.79 -1.46 7.32
N PHE A 318 7.98 -2.41 7.76
CA PHE A 318 6.52 -2.29 7.68
C PHE A 318 5.97 -1.17 8.60
N LYS A 319 6.54 -0.98 9.79
CA LYS A 319 6.20 0.14 10.69
C LYS A 319 6.47 1.50 10.06
N ARG A 320 7.65 1.68 9.45
CA ARG A 320 8.04 2.94 8.79
C ARG A 320 7.02 3.39 7.75
N VAL A 321 6.42 2.46 7.01
CA VAL A 321 5.35 2.79 6.05
C VAL A 321 4.18 3.50 6.70
N THR A 322 3.68 2.94 7.81
CA THR A 322 2.53 3.53 8.53
C THR A 322 2.86 4.90 9.12
N GLU A 323 4.11 5.11 9.53
CA GLU A 323 4.59 6.40 10.03
C GLU A 323 4.66 7.43 8.91
N MET A 324 5.27 7.09 7.76
CA MET A 324 5.40 7.99 6.62
C MET A 324 4.03 8.35 6.01
N LEU A 325 3.14 7.38 5.88
CA LEU A 325 1.76 7.64 5.47
C LEU A 325 1.05 8.59 6.44
N SER A 326 1.29 8.45 7.75
CA SER A 326 0.70 9.37 8.74
C SER A 326 1.21 10.79 8.57
N ILE A 327 2.50 10.98 8.25
CA ILE A 327 3.07 12.31 7.95
C ILE A 327 2.41 12.90 6.70
N LEU A 328 2.27 12.11 5.63
CA LEU A 328 1.58 12.56 4.40
C LEU A 328 0.13 12.98 4.68
N LEU A 329 -0.61 12.17 5.44
CA LEU A 329 -2.01 12.41 5.77
C LEU A 329 -2.24 13.65 6.65
N ASN A 330 -1.20 14.17 7.31
CA ASN A 330 -1.27 15.45 8.02
C ASN A 330 -1.24 16.65 7.07
N SER A 331 -0.67 16.50 5.87
CA SER A 331 -0.57 17.57 4.88
C SER A 331 -1.75 17.58 3.90
N VAL A 332 -2.28 16.41 3.57
CA VAL A 332 -3.50 16.25 2.77
C VAL A 332 -4.23 14.99 3.21
N ASP A 333 -5.47 15.14 3.64
CA ASP A 333 -6.30 14.00 3.92
C ASP A 333 -6.74 13.35 2.61
N PHE A 334 -6.44 12.07 2.50
CA PHE A 334 -6.98 11.22 1.48
C PHE A 334 -7.68 10.06 2.19
N PRO A 335 -9.01 10.12 2.38
CA PRO A 335 -9.75 9.16 3.22
C PRO A 335 -9.52 7.69 2.85
N LEU A 336 -9.33 7.40 1.55
CA LEU A 336 -8.96 6.06 1.11
C LEU A 336 -7.60 5.62 1.71
N LEU A 337 -6.57 6.44 1.59
CA LEU A 337 -5.25 6.17 2.17
C LEU A 337 -5.29 6.16 3.70
N ARG A 338 -6.09 7.02 4.33
CA ARG A 338 -6.28 7.03 5.79
C ARG A 338 -6.83 5.70 6.28
N ASN A 339 -7.94 5.24 5.70
CA ASN A 339 -8.56 3.97 6.07
C ASN A 339 -7.61 2.78 5.87
N LEU A 340 -6.84 2.80 4.78
CA LEU A 340 -5.80 1.78 4.54
C LEU A 340 -4.71 1.87 5.61
N CYS A 341 -4.17 3.07 5.88
CA CYS A 341 -3.12 3.29 6.87
C CYS A 341 -3.54 2.85 8.29
N GLU A 342 -4.75 3.19 8.73
CA GLU A 342 -5.28 2.79 10.04
C GLU A 342 -5.40 1.26 10.14
N ARG A 343 -5.94 0.62 9.11
CA ARG A 343 -6.01 -0.84 9.04
C ARG A 343 -4.62 -1.47 9.07
N GLU A 344 -3.65 -0.89 8.37
CA GLU A 344 -2.27 -1.39 8.36
C GLU A 344 -1.60 -1.22 9.73
N LYS A 345 -1.84 -0.12 10.47
CA LYS A 345 -1.36 0.06 11.84
C LYS A 345 -1.88 -1.03 12.79
N GLU A 346 -3.17 -1.36 12.69
CA GLU A 346 -3.74 -2.45 13.48
C GLU A 346 -3.09 -3.79 13.14
N VAL A 347 -2.86 -4.06 11.85
CA VAL A 347 -2.17 -5.27 11.39
C VAL A 347 -0.74 -5.32 11.93
N VAL A 348 0.04 -4.23 11.83
CA VAL A 348 1.40 -4.12 12.36
C VAL A 348 1.44 -4.46 13.84
N SER A 349 0.56 -3.84 14.64
CA SER A 349 0.52 -4.07 16.09
C SER A 349 0.20 -5.53 16.44
N ARG A 350 -0.73 -6.16 15.71
CA ARG A 350 -1.09 -7.56 15.89
C ARG A 350 0.03 -8.52 15.47
N VAL A 351 0.65 -8.26 14.31
CA VAL A 351 1.82 -9.01 13.83
C VAL A 351 2.96 -8.93 14.85
N GLU A 352 3.23 -7.75 15.39
CA GLU A 352 4.24 -7.56 16.43
C GLU A 352 3.94 -8.39 17.68
N SER A 353 2.71 -8.31 18.17
CA SER A 353 2.26 -9.05 19.35
C SER A 353 2.44 -10.56 19.16
N PHE A 354 2.00 -11.08 18.01
CA PHE A 354 2.18 -12.49 17.66
C PHE A 354 3.67 -12.88 17.62
N ILE A 355 4.51 -12.16 16.88
CA ILE A 355 5.92 -12.55 16.73
C ILE A 355 6.61 -12.58 18.09
N ARG A 356 6.32 -11.59 18.96
CA ARG A 356 6.86 -11.55 20.33
C ARG A 356 6.38 -12.74 21.18
N GLN A 357 5.09 -13.05 21.13
CA GLN A 357 4.52 -14.19 21.85
C GLN A 357 5.10 -15.52 21.35
N ALA A 358 5.13 -15.73 20.04
CA ALA A 358 5.71 -16.92 19.41
C ALA A 358 7.19 -17.09 19.76
N LEU A 359 7.97 -16.00 19.77
CA LEU A 359 9.38 -16.05 20.19
C LEU A 359 9.54 -16.44 21.67
N MET A 360 8.68 -15.94 22.55
CA MET A 360 8.69 -16.35 23.95
C MET A 360 8.39 -17.85 24.09
N ILE A 361 7.36 -18.33 23.40
CA ILE A 361 6.97 -19.75 23.38
C ILE A 361 8.13 -20.60 22.86
N VAL A 362 8.74 -20.25 21.73
CA VAL A 362 9.87 -20.99 21.14
C VAL A 362 11.10 -21.01 22.06
N ARG A 363 11.38 -19.91 22.77
CA ARG A 363 12.48 -19.85 23.75
C ARG A 363 12.23 -20.76 24.95
N ASP A 364 11.02 -20.72 25.52
CA ASP A 364 10.62 -21.61 26.62
C ASP A 364 10.65 -23.08 26.19
N ALA A 365 10.13 -23.39 24.98
CA ALA A 365 10.19 -24.71 24.38
C ALA A 365 11.64 -25.22 24.28
N SER A 366 12.54 -24.37 23.81
CA SER A 366 13.95 -24.74 23.60
C SER A 366 14.64 -25.12 24.92
N ILE A 367 14.35 -24.38 26.01
CA ILE A 367 14.88 -24.68 27.35
C ILE A 367 14.33 -26.03 27.85
N LYS A 368 13.01 -26.24 27.72
CA LYS A 368 12.34 -27.47 28.16
C LYS A 368 12.81 -28.69 27.39
N VAL A 369 12.93 -28.60 26.06
CA VAL A 369 13.47 -29.67 25.21
C VAL A 369 14.93 -29.98 25.62
N TYR A 370 15.75 -28.96 25.87
CA TYR A 370 17.13 -29.17 26.33
C TYR A 370 17.17 -29.94 27.66
N MET A 371 16.39 -29.51 28.66
CA MET A 371 16.33 -30.20 29.96
C MET A 371 15.86 -31.66 29.82
N ALA A 372 14.83 -31.91 29.00
CA ALA A 372 14.31 -33.25 28.74
C ALA A 372 15.36 -34.16 28.08
N MET A 373 16.12 -33.62 27.12
CA MET A 373 17.20 -34.34 26.45
C MET A 373 18.37 -34.67 27.38
N GLU A 374 18.76 -33.74 28.27
CA GLU A 374 19.83 -33.99 29.25
C GLU A 374 19.42 -35.07 30.27
N GLU A 375 18.18 -35.05 30.76
CA GLU A 375 17.66 -36.10 31.66
C GLU A 375 17.64 -37.47 30.96
N LEU A 376 17.25 -37.51 29.67
CA LEU A 376 17.32 -38.72 28.85
C LEU A 376 18.73 -39.28 28.72
N LYS A 377 19.74 -38.41 28.54
CA LYS A 377 21.15 -38.82 28.48
C LYS A 377 21.62 -39.39 29.81
N LEU A 378 21.25 -38.76 30.93
CA LEU A 378 21.58 -39.27 32.27
C LEU A 378 20.95 -40.65 32.51
N LEU A 379 19.69 -40.84 32.11
CA LEU A 379 19.00 -42.12 32.20
C LEU A 379 19.67 -43.21 31.35
N ARG A 380 20.17 -42.87 30.16
CA ARG A 380 20.87 -43.80 29.25
C ARG A 380 22.32 -44.09 29.65
N GLY A 381 22.99 -43.19 30.36
CA GLY A 381 24.35 -43.38 30.87
C GLY A 381 24.44 -44.05 32.25
N SER A 382 23.30 -44.29 32.90
CA SER A 382 23.19 -44.90 34.23
C SER A 382 22.85 -46.40 34.19
N GLY A 383 22.78 -47.01 32.99
CA GLY A 383 22.58 -48.43 32.76
C GLY A 383 23.65 -48.95 31.81
#